data_AF-A0A0P7CVC9-F1
#
_entry.id   AF-A0A0P7CVC9-F1
#
_cell.length_a   1.000
_cell.length_b   1.000
_cell.length_c   1.000
_cell.angle_alpha   90.00
_cell.angle_beta   90.00
_cell.angle_gamma   90.00
#
_symmetry.space_group_name_H-M   'P 1'
#
loop_
_entity.id
_entity.type
_entity.pdbx_description
1 polymer ?
#
loop_
_entity_poly.entity_id
_entity_poly.type
_entity_poly.pdbx_seq_one_letter_code
_entity_poly.pdbx_strand_id
1 'polypeptide(L)'
;MPEVRCPICLYVFDEWPDAYEGEFYEYDAERDVYEPVDESLLRSFREDDQDQHRRRFQAWLASKYLRCPNPFKDPTHYLFYPYGWYGEPFVIGMVGATTVGKSHLLAAMIGQLVNQRGLDDLGLSVTVADPRRHREYVRDQVDPLLGRSAVLPATLTPEDEAVSFVDAVIITNLRTRRDRLVTFYDIRGEDFASNRRSSDFVNAAGALVFVVDPHHSGLAGRPGKIDDEAFNAVLGKLKLVGRMDQRTGLFDIDAAVVVNKSDVLRFQPPVQDWYRRERTRGEVDLDDILDESTVAYGLLYSRNATAWLAPVRECRRATLHFASATGTEEALDRPGYYRRRVQPNRVLEPLVAVLAMAGIIDRSVFVGDRTGEVGI
;
A
#
# COMPACT_ATOMS: atom_id res chain seq x y z
N MET A 1 -23.39 6.25 10.77
CA MET A 1 -21.97 6.65 10.62
C MET A 1 -21.35 5.82 9.49
N PRO A 2 -20.23 6.20 8.86
CA PRO A 2 -19.62 5.36 7.84
C PRO A 2 -19.17 4.02 8.46
N GLU A 3 -19.32 2.92 7.70
CA GLU A 3 -18.70 1.64 8.04
C GLU A 3 -17.18 1.84 8.17
N VAL A 4 -16.57 1.26 9.20
CA VAL A 4 -15.13 1.34 9.42
C VAL A 4 -14.54 -0.06 9.44
N ARG A 5 -13.47 -0.28 8.69
CA ARG A 5 -12.79 -1.57 8.65
C ARG A 5 -11.54 -1.56 9.50
N CYS A 6 -11.40 -2.51 10.40
CA CYS A 6 -10.15 -2.73 11.13
C CYS A 6 -9.00 -3.04 10.16
N PRO A 7 -7.87 -2.31 10.20
CA PRO A 7 -6.75 -2.59 9.30
C PRO A 7 -6.00 -3.87 9.68
N ILE A 8 -6.12 -4.35 10.91
CA ILE A 8 -5.36 -5.51 11.40
C ILE A 8 -6.15 -6.80 11.15
N CYS A 9 -7.43 -6.79 11.52
CA CYS A 9 -8.27 -7.99 11.48
C CYS A 9 -9.32 -7.96 10.37
N LEU A 10 -9.42 -6.87 9.59
CA LEU A 10 -10.29 -6.69 8.42
C LEU A 10 -11.79 -6.79 8.68
N TYR A 11 -12.18 -6.89 9.95
CA TYR A 11 -13.58 -6.84 10.39
C TYR A 11 -14.18 -5.46 10.14
N VAL A 12 -15.43 -5.43 9.68
CA VAL A 12 -16.19 -4.21 9.46
C VAL A 12 -17.03 -3.92 10.70
N PHE A 13 -16.91 -2.71 11.22
CA PHE A 13 -17.72 -2.19 12.30
C PHE A 13 -18.89 -1.42 11.69
N ASP A 14 -20.10 -1.75 12.13
CA ASP A 14 -21.30 -0.99 11.77
C ASP A 14 -21.26 0.43 12.37
N GLU A 15 -20.65 0.54 13.56
CA GLU A 15 -20.49 1.80 14.28
C GLU A 15 -19.08 1.92 14.86
N TRP A 16 -18.45 3.08 14.63
CA TRP A 16 -17.19 3.43 15.31
C TRP A 16 -17.51 3.86 16.74
N PRO A 17 -16.79 3.36 17.78
CA PRO A 17 -17.13 3.64 19.16
C PRO A 17 -17.24 5.14 19.47
N ASP A 18 -18.32 5.51 20.17
CA ASP A 18 -18.59 6.89 20.55
C ASP A 18 -17.45 7.44 21.42
N ALA A 19 -17.05 8.68 21.15
CA ALA A 19 -16.13 9.47 21.96
C ALA A 19 -16.51 9.48 23.46
N TYR A 20 -17.81 9.40 23.77
CA TYR A 20 -18.37 9.49 25.10
C TYR A 20 -18.74 8.15 25.74
N GLU A 21 -18.53 7.02 25.05
CA GLU A 21 -18.85 5.69 25.62
C GLU A 21 -17.71 4.68 25.43
N GLY A 22 -16.71 5.00 24.61
CA GLY A 22 -15.57 4.14 24.36
C GLY A 22 -14.65 3.93 25.56
N GLU A 23 -14.06 2.74 25.62
CA GLU A 23 -12.90 2.44 26.46
C GLU A 23 -11.62 2.85 25.73
N PHE A 24 -10.93 3.86 26.25
CA PHE A 24 -9.73 4.41 25.65
C PHE A 24 -8.47 3.88 26.32
N TYR A 25 -7.41 3.76 25.53
CA TYR A 25 -6.11 3.26 25.94
C TYR A 25 -5.01 4.24 25.54
N GLU A 26 -3.96 4.29 26.35
CA GLU A 26 -2.68 4.91 26.05
C GLU A 26 -1.62 3.83 25.84
N TYR A 27 -0.64 4.11 24.99
CA TYR A 27 0.46 3.19 24.73
C TYR A 27 1.68 3.57 25.57
N ASP A 28 2.11 2.66 26.44
CA ASP A 28 3.38 2.76 27.18
C ASP A 28 4.50 2.14 26.33
N ALA A 29 5.38 3.00 25.82
CA ALA A 29 6.48 2.60 24.96
C ALA A 29 7.64 1.91 25.70
N GLU A 30 7.76 2.10 27.03
CA GLU A 30 8.81 1.43 27.82
C GLU A 30 8.44 -0.03 28.10
N ARG A 31 7.14 -0.27 28.30
CA ARG A 31 6.60 -1.60 28.61
C ARG A 31 6.03 -2.34 27.41
N ASP A 32 5.86 -1.65 26.27
CA ASP A 32 5.21 -2.16 25.07
C ASP A 32 3.79 -2.69 25.33
N VAL A 33 2.99 -1.93 26.08
CA VAL A 33 1.62 -2.31 26.47
C VAL A 33 0.64 -1.15 26.27
N TYR A 34 -0.63 -1.50 26.09
CA TYR A 34 -1.74 -0.56 26.09
C TYR A 34 -2.40 -0.54 27.46
N GLU A 35 -2.33 0.60 28.14
CA GLU A 35 -2.92 0.81 29.46
C GLU A 35 -4.27 1.53 29.33
N PRO A 36 -5.33 1.08 30.02
CA PRO A 36 -6.62 1.76 29.99
C PRO A 36 -6.48 3.16 30.60
N VAL A 37 -7.13 4.15 29.98
CA VAL A 37 -7.12 5.51 30.51
C VAL A 37 -8.07 5.62 31.70
N ASP A 38 -7.68 6.43 32.69
CA ASP A 38 -8.47 6.72 33.89
C ASP A 38 -9.87 7.27 33.55
N GLU A 39 -10.91 6.57 34.03
CA GLU A 39 -12.31 6.93 33.82
C GLU A 39 -12.68 8.28 34.45
N SER A 40 -12.01 8.69 35.53
CA SER A 40 -12.25 9.99 36.17
C SER A 40 -11.84 11.16 35.27
N LEU A 41 -10.75 11.01 34.51
CA LEU A 41 -10.30 11.98 33.51
C LEU A 41 -11.33 12.06 32.37
N LEU A 42 -11.83 10.92 31.91
CA LEU A 42 -12.89 10.87 30.90
C LEU A 42 -14.14 11.63 31.35
N ARG A 43 -14.64 11.37 32.56
CA ARG A 43 -15.82 12.05 33.12
C ARG A 43 -15.65 13.57 33.17
N SER A 44 -14.46 14.06 33.54
CA SER A 44 -14.18 15.50 33.59
C SER A 44 -14.33 16.22 32.24
N PHE A 45 -14.11 15.51 31.12
CA PHE A 45 -14.37 16.05 29.78
C PHE A 45 -15.85 15.98 29.38
N ARG A 46 -16.65 15.06 29.95
CA ARG A 46 -18.08 14.89 29.62
C ARG A 46 -18.97 15.90 30.34
N GLU A 47 -18.56 16.37 31.52
CA GLU A 47 -19.37 17.24 32.38
C GLU A 47 -19.28 18.73 32.01
N ASP A 48 -18.33 19.14 31.15
CA ASP A 48 -18.02 20.55 30.88
C ASP A 48 -18.10 20.87 29.36
N ASP A 49 -19.33 21.13 28.87
CA ASP A 49 -19.67 21.35 27.45
C ASP A 49 -19.35 22.76 26.94
N GLN A 50 -18.20 23.33 27.33
CA GLN A 50 -17.71 24.60 26.80
C GLN A 50 -16.86 24.36 25.54
N ASP A 51 -16.98 25.22 24.52
CA ASP A 51 -16.27 25.10 23.23
C ASP A 51 -14.74 24.93 23.36
N GLN A 52 -14.12 25.59 24.35
CA GLN A 52 -12.68 25.46 24.61
C GLN A 52 -12.31 24.06 25.15
N HIS A 53 -13.19 23.47 25.98
CA HIS A 53 -13.03 22.13 26.52
C HIS A 53 -13.27 21.08 25.44
N ARG A 54 -14.22 21.30 24.52
CA ARG A 54 -14.45 20.43 23.37
C ARG A 54 -13.22 20.28 22.47
N ARG A 55 -12.49 21.38 22.20
CA ARG A 55 -11.23 21.32 21.41
C ARG A 55 -10.13 20.56 22.13
N ARG A 56 -10.02 20.73 23.46
CA ARG A 56 -9.06 19.97 24.29
C ARG A 56 -9.40 18.49 24.29
N PHE A 57 -10.68 18.15 24.42
CA PHE A 57 -11.14 16.76 24.38
C PHE A 57 -10.87 16.11 23.02
N GLN A 58 -11.13 16.81 21.92
CA GLN A 58 -10.80 16.34 20.57
C GLN A 58 -9.29 16.12 20.39
N ALA A 59 -8.45 17.06 20.86
CA ALA A 59 -6.99 16.89 20.83
C ALA A 59 -6.53 15.72 21.71
N TRP A 60 -7.18 15.49 22.85
CA TRP A 60 -6.92 14.35 23.72
C TRP A 60 -7.29 13.03 23.04
N LEU A 61 -8.49 12.92 22.47
CA LEU A 61 -8.95 11.76 21.67
C LEU A 61 -8.01 11.46 20.51
N ALA A 62 -7.47 12.52 19.88
CA ALA A 62 -6.48 12.41 18.80
C ALA A 62 -5.12 11.83 19.23
N SER A 63 -4.97 11.41 20.49
CA SER A 63 -3.80 10.69 21.00
C SER A 63 -4.12 9.29 21.53
N LYS A 64 -5.39 8.86 21.50
CA LYS A 64 -5.85 7.63 22.15
C LYS A 64 -6.01 6.48 21.20
N TYR A 65 -6.12 5.30 21.78
CA TYR A 65 -6.41 4.05 21.10
C TYR A 65 -7.69 3.43 21.65
N LEU A 66 -8.35 2.64 20.82
CA LEU A 66 -9.44 1.75 21.19
C LEU A 66 -8.96 0.32 21.10
N ARG A 67 -9.42 -0.53 22.02
CA ARG A 67 -9.37 -1.97 21.78
C ARG A 67 -10.30 -2.31 20.61
N CYS A 68 -9.85 -3.14 19.68
CA CYS A 68 -10.69 -3.57 18.57
C CYS A 68 -11.97 -4.24 19.10
N PRO A 69 -13.17 -3.76 18.70
CA PRO A 69 -14.43 -4.29 19.22
C PRO A 69 -14.88 -5.58 18.52
N ASN A 70 -14.05 -6.18 17.66
CA ASN A 70 -14.38 -7.44 16.98
C ASN A 70 -14.54 -8.58 18.01
N PRO A 71 -15.74 -9.16 18.16
CA PRO A 71 -15.98 -10.19 19.18
C PRO A 71 -15.43 -11.57 18.78
N PHE A 72 -14.98 -11.74 17.54
CA PHE A 72 -14.64 -13.04 16.94
C PHE A 72 -13.14 -13.26 16.68
N LYS A 73 -12.25 -12.28 16.93
CA LYS A 73 -10.81 -12.42 16.62
C LYS A 73 -9.90 -12.14 17.81
N ASP A 74 -8.99 -13.09 18.02
CA ASP A 74 -7.78 -13.02 18.83
C ASP A 74 -6.58 -13.14 17.85
N PRO A 75 -5.46 -12.41 18.00
CA PRO A 75 -5.02 -11.62 19.14
C PRO A 75 -5.76 -10.28 19.31
N THR A 76 -5.90 -9.86 20.56
CA THR A 76 -6.30 -8.49 20.92
C THR A 76 -5.36 -7.48 20.26
N HIS A 77 -5.95 -6.48 19.61
CA HIS A 77 -5.22 -5.38 18.97
C HIS A 77 -5.94 -4.06 19.18
N TYR A 78 -5.19 -2.98 19.05
CA TYR A 78 -5.64 -1.62 19.34
C TYR A 78 -5.56 -0.75 18.09
N LEU A 79 -6.54 0.12 17.94
CA LEU A 79 -6.72 1.02 16.81
C LEU A 79 -6.57 2.46 17.29
N PHE A 80 -5.76 3.24 16.59
CA PHE A 80 -5.66 4.66 16.86
C PHE A 80 -7.02 5.34 16.64
N TYR A 81 -7.53 6.05 17.63
CA TYR A 81 -8.94 6.49 17.64
C TYR A 81 -9.34 7.34 16.43
N PRO A 82 -8.51 8.31 15.97
CA PRO A 82 -8.79 9.06 14.74
C PRO A 82 -8.96 8.24 13.47
N TYR A 83 -8.51 6.99 13.43
CA TYR A 83 -8.66 6.12 12.27
C TYR A 83 -10.10 6.04 11.77
N GLY A 84 -11.08 5.95 12.68
CA GLY A 84 -12.50 5.85 12.32
C GLY A 84 -13.13 7.14 11.81
N TRP A 85 -12.46 8.29 11.90
CA TRP A 85 -12.98 9.56 11.41
C TRP A 85 -13.04 9.63 9.88
N TYR A 86 -12.30 8.75 9.20
CA TYR A 86 -12.11 8.78 7.76
C TYR A 86 -12.92 7.72 7.00
N GLY A 87 -13.77 6.95 7.69
CA GLY A 87 -14.65 5.95 7.09
C GLY A 87 -13.92 4.72 6.55
N GLU A 88 -14.47 4.10 5.51
CA GLU A 88 -13.89 2.88 4.93
C GLU A 88 -12.53 3.18 4.25
N PRO A 89 -11.45 2.47 4.63
CA PRO A 89 -10.14 2.67 4.04
C PRO A 89 -10.08 2.17 2.59
N PHE A 90 -9.36 2.89 1.74
CA PHE A 90 -8.89 2.36 0.46
C PHE A 90 -7.70 1.42 0.70
N VAL A 91 -7.93 0.12 0.56
CA VAL A 91 -6.95 -0.94 0.87
C VAL A 91 -6.08 -1.25 -0.34
N ILE A 92 -4.76 -1.18 -0.18
CA ILE A 92 -3.75 -1.51 -1.20
C ILE A 92 -2.92 -2.71 -0.74
N GLY A 93 -2.90 -3.78 -1.53
CA GLY A 93 -2.10 -4.99 -1.25
C GLY A 93 -0.94 -5.18 -2.21
N MET A 94 0.25 -5.50 -1.69
CA MET A 94 1.42 -5.89 -2.48
C MET A 94 1.41 -7.40 -2.73
N VAL A 95 1.38 -7.82 -4.00
CA VAL A 95 1.28 -9.23 -4.43
C VAL A 95 2.55 -9.65 -5.17
N GLY A 96 3.01 -10.87 -4.95
CA GLY A 96 4.11 -11.48 -5.71
C GLY A 96 4.85 -12.53 -4.90
N ALA A 97 5.67 -13.34 -5.56
CA ALA A 97 6.47 -14.38 -4.92
C ALA A 97 7.37 -13.87 -3.78
N THR A 98 7.90 -14.80 -2.99
CA THR A 98 8.95 -14.50 -2.01
C THR A 98 10.18 -13.91 -2.75
N THR A 99 10.89 -12.97 -2.12
CA THR A 99 12.10 -12.28 -2.65
C THR A 99 11.96 -11.37 -3.88
N VAL A 100 10.77 -11.17 -4.45
CA VAL A 100 10.57 -10.22 -5.58
C VAL A 100 10.74 -8.75 -5.19
N GLY A 101 10.91 -8.46 -3.90
CA GLY A 101 11.21 -7.13 -3.37
C GLY A 101 9.99 -6.30 -2.98
N LYS A 102 8.85 -6.93 -2.66
CA LYS A 102 7.62 -6.24 -2.21
C LYS A 102 7.87 -5.29 -1.05
N SER A 103 8.51 -5.77 0.02
CA SER A 103 8.72 -5.00 1.25
C SER A 103 9.75 -3.88 1.05
N HIS A 104 10.73 -4.08 0.15
CA HIS A 104 11.65 -3.02 -0.28
C HIS A 104 10.92 -1.94 -1.09
N LEU A 105 10.07 -2.35 -2.04
CA LEU A 105 9.25 -1.44 -2.82
C LEU A 105 8.30 -0.64 -1.93
N LEU A 106 7.64 -1.30 -0.98
CA LEU A 106 6.71 -0.66 -0.05
C LEU A 106 7.43 0.30 0.91
N ALA A 107 8.59 -0.05 1.44
CA ALA A 107 9.39 0.84 2.29
C ALA A 107 9.87 2.07 1.51
N ALA A 108 10.30 1.88 0.27
CA ALA A 108 10.66 2.98 -0.62
C ALA A 108 9.46 3.87 -0.97
N MET A 109 8.30 3.28 -1.26
CA MET A 109 7.04 4.00 -1.51
C MET A 109 6.66 4.86 -0.31
N ILE A 110 6.54 4.28 0.88
CA ILE A 110 6.16 5.00 2.11
C ILE A 110 7.19 6.09 2.45
N GLY A 111 8.49 5.79 2.29
CA GLY A 111 9.55 6.78 2.49
C GLY A 111 9.46 7.97 1.54
N GLN A 112 9.16 7.77 0.25
CA GLN A 112 8.95 8.89 -0.68
C GLN A 112 7.61 9.60 -0.44
N LEU A 113 6.56 8.84 -0.13
CA LEU A 113 5.21 9.34 0.11
C LEU A 113 5.16 10.29 1.30
N VAL A 114 5.69 9.87 2.45
CA VAL A 114 5.58 10.60 3.72
C VAL A 114 6.80 11.48 3.97
N ASN A 115 8.03 10.95 3.89
CA ASN A 115 9.22 11.70 4.30
C ASN A 115 9.68 12.71 3.24
N GLN A 116 9.41 12.44 1.96
CA GLN A 116 9.76 13.32 0.84
C GLN A 116 8.57 14.09 0.27
N ARG A 117 7.37 13.89 0.83
CA ARG A 117 6.12 14.52 0.40
C ARG A 117 5.86 14.35 -1.10
N GLY A 118 6.06 13.13 -1.60
CA GLY A 118 6.14 12.84 -3.03
C GLY A 118 4.86 13.06 -3.85
N LEU A 119 3.76 13.51 -3.23
CA LEU A 119 2.50 13.85 -3.90
C LEU A 119 2.07 15.32 -3.70
N ASP A 120 2.86 16.15 -3.01
CA ASP A 120 2.52 17.56 -2.74
C ASP A 120 2.33 18.35 -4.04
N ASP A 121 3.12 18.05 -5.07
CA ASP A 121 3.04 18.68 -6.39
C ASP A 121 1.68 18.42 -7.08
N LEU A 122 1.09 17.24 -6.86
CA LEU A 122 -0.25 16.88 -7.33
C LEU A 122 -1.38 17.53 -6.50
N GLY A 123 -1.04 18.33 -5.47
CA GLY A 123 -2.00 18.93 -4.56
C GLY A 123 -2.58 17.93 -3.55
N LEU A 124 -1.84 16.87 -3.24
CA LEU A 124 -2.21 15.89 -2.22
C LEU A 124 -1.30 16.06 -1.00
N SER A 125 -1.91 16.37 0.16
CA SER A 125 -1.21 16.34 1.44
C SER A 125 -1.33 14.95 2.04
N VAL A 126 -0.22 14.37 2.49
CA VAL A 126 -0.21 13.06 3.14
C VAL A 126 0.15 13.23 4.61
N THR A 127 -0.68 12.65 5.48
CA THR A 127 -0.44 12.60 6.93
C THR A 127 -0.52 11.17 7.42
N VAL A 128 0.18 10.88 8.51
CA VAL A 128 0.22 9.54 9.09
C VAL A 128 -1.08 9.26 9.85
N ALA A 129 -1.68 8.08 9.62
CA ALA A 129 -2.92 7.71 10.31
C ALA A 129 -2.66 7.16 11.71
N ASP A 130 -1.57 6.42 11.94
CA ASP A 130 -1.14 5.94 13.26
C ASP A 130 0.33 6.32 13.51
N PRO A 131 0.59 7.41 14.26
CA PRO A 131 1.94 7.91 14.48
C PRO A 131 2.89 6.89 15.14
N ARG A 132 2.39 5.94 15.94
CA ARG A 132 3.23 4.94 16.59
C ARG A 132 3.65 3.87 15.59
N ARG A 133 2.67 3.23 14.92
CA ARG A 133 2.95 2.18 13.93
C ARG A 133 3.82 2.68 12.79
N HIS A 134 3.58 3.90 12.32
CA HIS A 134 4.40 4.50 11.29
C HIS A 134 5.85 4.71 11.74
N ARG A 135 6.09 5.19 12.97
CA ARG A 135 7.45 5.33 13.51
C ARG A 135 8.18 4.00 13.62
N GLU A 136 7.48 2.94 14.04
CA GLU A 136 8.03 1.58 14.07
C GLU A 136 8.41 1.12 12.66
N TYR A 137 7.52 1.28 11.70
CA TYR A 137 7.80 0.93 10.31
C TYR A 137 8.96 1.74 9.72
N VAL A 138 9.05 3.04 10.02
CA VAL A 138 10.17 3.88 9.59
C VAL A 138 11.48 3.37 10.20
N ARG A 139 11.50 3.13 11.52
CA ARG A 139 12.68 2.64 12.24
C ARG A 139 13.16 1.30 11.70
N ASP A 140 12.24 0.38 11.40
CA ASP A 140 12.55 -1.02 11.12
C ASP A 140 12.71 -1.32 9.63
N GLN A 141 12.11 -0.52 8.76
CA GLN A 141 12.07 -0.78 7.31
C GLN A 141 12.56 0.41 6.48
N VAL A 142 12.04 1.63 6.72
CA VAL A 142 12.39 2.77 5.85
C VAL A 142 13.81 3.28 6.10
N ASP A 143 14.20 3.52 7.35
CA ASP A 143 15.51 4.05 7.73
C ASP A 143 16.66 3.08 7.42
N PRO A 144 16.55 1.76 7.69
CA PRO A 144 17.56 0.80 7.27
C PRO A 144 17.78 0.84 5.75
N LEU A 145 16.70 0.83 4.97
CA LEU A 145 16.78 0.85 3.50
C LEU A 145 17.32 2.18 2.96
N LEU A 146 16.62 3.28 3.22
CA LEU A 146 16.89 4.58 2.59
C LEU A 146 18.01 5.36 3.29
N GLY A 147 18.11 5.25 4.62
CA GLY A 147 19.09 5.97 5.42
C GLY A 147 20.44 5.26 5.49
N ARG A 148 20.43 3.93 5.66
CA ARG A 148 21.65 3.13 5.89
C ARG A 148 22.06 2.27 4.71
N SER A 149 21.25 2.20 3.65
CA SER A 149 21.48 1.30 2.51
C SER A 149 21.71 -0.15 2.95
N ALA A 150 20.98 -0.56 3.99
CA ALA A 150 20.96 -1.93 4.48
C ALA A 150 19.90 -2.73 3.70
N VAL A 151 20.19 -4.01 3.47
CA VAL A 151 19.22 -4.96 2.91
C VAL A 151 18.19 -5.25 4.00
N LEU A 152 16.91 -5.17 3.67
CA LEU A 152 15.87 -5.51 4.63
C LEU A 152 15.85 -7.02 4.84
N PRO A 153 15.71 -7.48 6.09
CA PRO A 153 15.53 -8.90 6.35
C PRO A 153 14.31 -9.39 5.58
N ALA A 154 14.30 -10.68 5.23
CA ALA A 154 13.09 -11.30 4.71
C ALA A 154 11.94 -11.02 5.69
N THR A 155 10.78 -10.59 5.18
CA THR A 155 9.62 -10.26 6.00
C THR A 155 9.28 -11.44 6.88
N LEU A 156 9.60 -11.31 8.18
CA LEU A 156 9.22 -12.26 9.21
C LEU A 156 7.75 -12.03 9.57
N THR A 157 6.86 -12.08 8.58
CA THR A 157 5.44 -12.25 8.90
C THR A 157 5.34 -13.59 9.63
N PRO A 158 4.70 -13.66 10.81
CA PRO A 158 4.47 -14.94 11.48
C PRO A 158 3.97 -15.97 10.46
N GLU A 159 4.44 -17.22 10.54
CA GLU A 159 4.14 -18.27 9.54
C GLU A 159 2.63 -18.43 9.29
N ASP A 160 1.79 -18.03 10.24
CA ASP A 160 0.33 -18.11 10.19
C ASP A 160 -0.38 -16.90 9.53
N GLU A 161 0.33 -15.81 9.18
CA GLU A 161 -0.27 -14.59 8.65
C GLU A 161 0.09 -14.37 7.16
N ALA A 162 -0.83 -14.76 6.26
CA ALA A 162 -0.68 -14.56 4.82
C ALA A 162 -0.84 -13.09 4.36
N VAL A 163 -1.44 -12.25 5.22
CA VAL A 163 -1.73 -10.84 4.97
C VAL A 163 -1.27 -10.04 6.16
N SER A 164 -0.31 -9.15 5.95
CA SER A 164 0.24 -8.28 7.00
C SER A 164 -0.16 -6.83 6.75
N PHE A 165 -0.81 -6.22 7.73
CA PHE A 165 -0.96 -4.76 7.75
C PHE A 165 0.41 -4.11 7.96
N VAL A 166 0.73 -3.10 7.16
CA VAL A 166 2.03 -2.43 7.17
C VAL A 166 1.93 -1.05 7.75
N ASP A 167 1.17 -0.17 7.09
CA ASP A 167 1.04 1.23 7.49
C ASP A 167 -0.26 1.83 6.95
N ALA A 168 -0.67 2.96 7.51
CA ALA A 168 -1.85 3.69 7.10
C ALA A 168 -1.56 5.20 7.04
N VAL A 169 -2.09 5.84 6.00
CA VAL A 169 -1.96 7.27 5.77
C VAL A 169 -3.32 7.88 5.45
N ILE A 170 -3.47 9.15 5.78
CA ILE A 170 -4.60 9.98 5.37
C ILE A 170 -4.11 10.85 4.23
N ILE A 171 -4.71 10.69 3.06
CA ILE A 171 -4.46 11.52 1.88
C ILE A 171 -5.57 12.56 1.80
N THR A 172 -5.19 13.83 1.99
CA THR A 172 -6.07 14.98 1.81
C THR A 172 -5.84 15.56 0.42
N ASN A 173 -6.86 15.50 -0.42
CA ASN A 173 -6.87 16.22 -1.69
C ASN A 173 -7.14 17.71 -1.41
N LEU A 174 -6.12 18.56 -1.58
CA LEU A 174 -6.20 19.98 -1.21
C LEU A 174 -7.16 20.77 -2.12
N ARG A 175 -7.41 20.28 -3.34
CA ARG A 175 -8.33 20.90 -4.31
C ARG A 175 -9.78 20.61 -3.97
N THR A 176 -10.10 19.35 -3.67
CA THR A 176 -11.48 18.92 -3.36
C THR A 176 -11.81 18.98 -1.88
N ARG A 177 -10.80 19.17 -1.01
CA ARG A 177 -10.89 19.16 0.46
C ARG A 177 -11.47 17.85 1.00
N ARG A 178 -11.23 16.75 0.29
CA ARG A 178 -11.65 15.40 0.69
C ARG A 178 -10.48 14.62 1.24
N ASP A 179 -10.71 13.97 2.37
CA ASP A 179 -9.77 13.05 2.99
C ASP A 179 -10.09 11.61 2.59
N ARG A 180 -9.05 10.82 2.38
CA ARG A 180 -9.16 9.38 2.13
C ARG A 180 -8.12 8.65 2.96
N LEU A 181 -8.59 7.75 3.80
CA LEU A 181 -7.74 6.81 4.51
C LEU A 181 -7.26 5.73 3.54
N VAL A 182 -5.94 5.53 3.47
CA VAL A 182 -5.30 4.54 2.62
C VAL A 182 -4.48 3.60 3.52
N THR A 183 -4.64 2.31 3.33
CA THR A 183 -3.97 1.28 4.14
C THR A 183 -3.15 0.36 3.23
N PHE A 184 -1.94 0.02 3.67
CA PHE A 184 -1.00 -0.79 2.90
C PHE A 184 -0.80 -2.16 3.54
N TYR A 185 -0.74 -3.20 2.71
CA TYR A 185 -0.55 -4.57 3.13
C TYR A 185 0.53 -5.27 2.32
N ASP A 186 1.31 -6.12 2.98
CA ASP A 186 2.22 -7.08 2.32
C ASP A 186 1.56 -8.46 2.30
N ILE A 187 1.51 -9.09 1.13
CA ILE A 187 0.85 -10.39 0.94
C ILE A 187 1.89 -11.48 0.66
N ARG A 188 1.87 -12.53 1.49
CA ARG A 188 2.65 -13.74 1.26
C ARG A 188 1.87 -14.69 0.36
N GLY A 189 2.27 -14.76 -0.90
CA GLY A 189 1.57 -15.51 -1.93
C GLY A 189 1.42 -17.01 -1.70
N GLU A 190 2.48 -17.66 -1.22
CA GLU A 190 2.55 -19.12 -1.02
C GLU A 190 1.52 -19.60 0.03
N ASP A 191 1.21 -18.76 1.02
CA ASP A 191 0.29 -19.07 2.12
C ASP A 191 -1.12 -18.46 1.89
N PHE A 192 -1.31 -17.70 0.81
CA PHE A 192 -2.53 -16.93 0.61
C PHE A 192 -3.75 -17.79 0.25
N ALA A 193 -3.55 -18.89 -0.48
CA ALA A 193 -4.64 -19.73 -0.96
C ALA A 193 -5.39 -20.42 0.20
N SER A 194 -4.68 -20.87 1.23
CA SER A 194 -5.19 -21.65 2.36
C SER A 194 -5.63 -20.79 3.56
N ASN A 195 -5.25 -19.51 3.61
CA ASN A 195 -5.50 -18.66 4.78
C ASN A 195 -6.93 -18.09 4.81
N ARG A 196 -7.57 -18.12 5.98
CA ARG A 196 -8.92 -17.60 6.22
C ARG A 196 -9.02 -16.07 6.07
N ARG A 197 -7.96 -15.33 6.44
CA ARG A 197 -7.92 -13.86 6.33
C ARG A 197 -7.81 -13.38 4.88
N SER A 198 -7.41 -14.24 3.94
CA SER A 198 -7.30 -13.90 2.53
C SER A 198 -8.63 -13.50 1.92
N SER A 199 -9.74 -14.14 2.29
CA SER A 199 -11.07 -13.77 1.79
C SER A 199 -11.51 -12.39 2.30
N ASP A 200 -11.30 -12.11 3.59
CA ASP A 200 -11.59 -10.81 4.20
C ASP A 200 -10.78 -9.71 3.50
N PHE A 201 -9.51 -9.98 3.21
CA PHE A 201 -8.62 -9.03 2.55
C PHE A 201 -9.07 -8.74 1.12
N VAL A 202 -9.33 -9.77 0.32
CA VAL A 202 -9.74 -9.59 -1.07
C VAL A 202 -11.08 -8.87 -1.18
N ASN A 203 -12.00 -9.12 -0.26
CA ASN A 203 -13.25 -8.38 -0.17
C ASN A 203 -13.05 -6.90 0.19
N ALA A 204 -12.04 -6.60 1.01
CA ALA A 204 -11.70 -5.24 1.42
C ALA A 204 -10.83 -4.49 0.38
N ALA A 205 -10.10 -5.20 -0.47
CA ALA A 205 -9.09 -4.62 -1.36
C ALA A 205 -9.73 -3.66 -2.37
N GLY A 206 -9.22 -2.43 -2.39
CA GLY A 206 -9.52 -1.42 -3.41
C GLY A 206 -8.57 -1.53 -4.60
N ALA A 207 -7.31 -1.89 -4.35
CA ALA A 207 -6.34 -2.14 -5.39
C ALA A 207 -5.26 -3.15 -5.01
N LEU A 208 -4.61 -3.72 -6.03
CA LEU A 208 -3.49 -4.65 -5.89
C LEU A 208 -2.29 -4.19 -6.71
N VAL A 209 -1.11 -4.21 -6.09
CA VAL A 209 0.16 -3.93 -6.74
C VAL A 209 0.95 -5.23 -6.88
N PHE A 210 0.99 -5.74 -8.11
CA PHE A 210 1.61 -6.99 -8.50
C PHE A 210 3.08 -6.77 -8.84
N VAL A 211 4.00 -7.40 -8.11
CA VAL A 211 5.44 -7.15 -8.22
C VAL A 211 6.11 -8.29 -8.98
N VAL A 212 6.76 -7.93 -10.09
CA VAL A 212 7.50 -8.83 -10.98
C VAL A 212 9.00 -8.63 -10.78
N ASP A 213 9.73 -9.73 -10.59
CA ASP A 213 11.20 -9.72 -10.58
C ASP A 213 11.74 -10.11 -11.97
N PRO A 214 12.59 -9.29 -12.61
CA PRO A 214 13.24 -9.59 -13.89
C PRO A 214 13.99 -10.93 -13.90
N HIS A 215 14.56 -11.35 -12.77
CA HIS A 215 15.26 -12.63 -12.67
C HIS A 215 14.30 -13.81 -12.63
N HIS A 216 13.19 -13.70 -11.90
CA HIS A 216 12.19 -14.78 -11.82
C HIS A 216 11.41 -14.90 -13.13
N SER A 217 11.05 -13.77 -13.74
CA SER A 217 10.32 -13.70 -15.01
C SER A 217 11.16 -14.05 -16.25
N GLY A 218 12.47 -14.27 -16.10
CA GLY A 218 13.37 -14.58 -17.22
C GLY A 218 13.69 -13.38 -18.12
N LEU A 219 13.35 -12.16 -17.71
CA LEU A 219 13.78 -10.92 -18.38
C LEU A 219 15.29 -10.71 -18.24
N ALA A 220 15.86 -11.10 -17.10
CA ALA A 220 17.29 -11.01 -16.79
C ALA A 220 17.85 -12.39 -16.34
N GLY A 221 18.77 -12.95 -17.13
CA GLY A 221 19.41 -14.24 -16.81
C GLY A 221 18.70 -15.44 -17.45
N ARG A 222 18.88 -16.64 -16.86
CA ARG A 222 18.21 -17.86 -17.34
C ARG A 222 16.73 -17.83 -16.92
N PRO A 223 15.80 -18.34 -17.74
CA PRO A 223 14.38 -18.37 -17.38
C PRO A 223 14.19 -19.14 -16.07
N GLY A 224 13.73 -18.43 -15.04
CA GLY A 224 13.20 -19.01 -13.81
C GLY A 224 11.83 -19.66 -14.06
N LYS A 225 11.22 -20.22 -13.00
CA LYS A 225 9.84 -20.74 -13.07
C LYS A 225 8.93 -19.67 -13.72
N ILE A 226 8.21 -20.09 -14.76
CA ILE A 226 7.37 -19.22 -15.61
C ILE A 226 6.09 -18.76 -14.87
N ASP A 227 5.71 -19.45 -13.81
CA ASP A 227 4.45 -19.24 -13.08
C ASP A 227 4.66 -18.55 -11.73
N ASP A 228 3.76 -17.62 -11.39
CA ASP A 228 3.72 -16.96 -10.08
C ASP A 228 2.49 -17.44 -9.30
N GLU A 229 2.75 -18.31 -8.32
CA GLU A 229 1.75 -18.88 -7.43
C GLU A 229 1.00 -17.80 -6.62
N ALA A 230 1.64 -16.68 -6.28
CA ALA A 230 1.02 -15.57 -5.54
C ALA A 230 -0.04 -14.86 -6.38
N PHE A 231 0.26 -14.59 -7.65
CA PHE A 231 -0.68 -13.94 -8.57
C PHE A 231 -1.92 -14.81 -8.74
N ASN A 232 -1.72 -16.10 -9.04
CA ASN A 232 -2.80 -17.06 -9.22
C ASN A 232 -3.61 -17.25 -7.93
N ALA A 233 -2.97 -17.28 -6.76
CA ALA A 233 -3.65 -17.42 -5.49
C ALA A 233 -4.60 -16.24 -5.21
N VAL A 234 -4.14 -15.00 -5.46
CA VAL A 234 -4.96 -13.80 -5.23
C VAL A 234 -6.09 -13.68 -6.26
N LEU A 235 -5.83 -13.87 -7.54
CA LEU A 235 -6.84 -13.85 -8.60
C LEU A 235 -7.86 -14.99 -8.43
N GLY A 236 -7.40 -16.18 -8.06
CA GLY A 236 -8.26 -17.31 -7.70
C GLY A 236 -9.16 -16.99 -6.52
N LYS A 237 -8.64 -16.29 -5.49
CA LYS A 237 -9.44 -15.86 -4.34
C LYS A 237 -10.48 -14.80 -4.72
N LEU A 238 -10.14 -13.81 -5.55
CA LEU A 238 -11.07 -12.81 -6.12
C LEU A 238 -12.27 -13.49 -6.80
N LYS A 239 -11.99 -14.54 -7.58
CA LYS A 239 -13.04 -15.36 -8.22
C LYS A 239 -13.93 -16.05 -7.20
N LEU A 240 -13.35 -16.67 -6.17
CA LEU A 240 -14.10 -17.39 -5.15
C LEU A 240 -15.02 -16.49 -4.33
N VAL A 241 -14.60 -15.25 -4.04
CA VAL A 241 -15.42 -14.29 -3.28
C VAL A 241 -16.42 -13.52 -4.15
N GLY A 242 -16.49 -13.82 -5.46
CA GLY A 242 -17.48 -13.23 -6.36
C GLY A 242 -17.20 -11.79 -6.79
N ARG A 243 -15.93 -11.34 -6.76
CA ARG A 243 -15.52 -9.99 -7.21
C ARG A 243 -15.46 -9.84 -8.73
N MET A 244 -15.92 -10.83 -9.49
CA MET A 244 -15.97 -10.77 -10.95
C MET A 244 -17.28 -10.11 -11.41
N ASP A 245 -17.16 -9.00 -12.14
CA ASP A 245 -18.30 -8.35 -12.79
C ASP A 245 -18.86 -9.27 -13.88
N GLN A 246 -20.14 -9.62 -13.75
CA GLN A 246 -20.79 -10.62 -14.63
C GLN A 246 -20.95 -10.14 -16.08
N ARG A 247 -20.88 -8.83 -16.33
CA ARG A 247 -21.07 -8.25 -17.67
C ARG A 247 -19.77 -8.21 -18.44
N THR A 248 -18.67 -7.88 -17.78
CA THR A 248 -17.34 -7.72 -18.38
C THR A 248 -16.48 -8.98 -18.26
N GLY A 249 -16.76 -9.85 -17.27
CA GLY A 249 -15.91 -10.99 -16.95
C GLY A 249 -14.60 -10.60 -16.24
N LEU A 250 -14.45 -9.34 -15.84
CA LEU A 250 -13.27 -8.80 -15.19
C LEU A 250 -13.51 -8.64 -13.68
N PHE A 251 -12.46 -8.75 -12.88
CA PHE A 251 -12.49 -8.45 -11.46
C PHE A 251 -12.67 -6.95 -11.22
N ASP A 252 -13.63 -6.58 -10.38
CA ASP A 252 -13.83 -5.21 -9.93
C ASP A 252 -12.80 -4.82 -8.88
N ILE A 253 -11.56 -4.63 -9.34
CA ILE A 253 -10.42 -4.18 -8.57
C ILE A 253 -9.44 -3.46 -9.50
N ASP A 254 -8.80 -2.41 -9.00
CA ASP A 254 -7.75 -1.71 -9.73
C ASP A 254 -6.41 -2.42 -9.52
N ALA A 255 -5.59 -2.52 -10.56
CA ALA A 255 -4.31 -3.20 -10.50
C ALA A 255 -3.16 -2.36 -11.06
N ALA A 256 -1.98 -2.51 -10.45
CA ALA A 256 -0.73 -2.06 -11.05
C ALA A 256 0.26 -3.21 -11.08
N VAL A 257 0.84 -3.51 -12.23
CA VAL A 257 1.94 -4.48 -12.37
C VAL A 257 3.26 -3.71 -12.39
N VAL A 258 4.18 -4.06 -11.50
CA VAL A 258 5.46 -3.38 -11.35
C VAL A 258 6.58 -4.34 -11.74
N VAL A 259 7.26 -4.04 -12.85
CA VAL A 259 8.56 -4.66 -13.16
C VAL A 259 9.58 -4.04 -12.20
N ASN A 260 9.74 -4.69 -11.05
CA ASN A 260 10.66 -4.25 -10.01
C ASN A 260 12.11 -4.51 -10.43
N LYS A 261 13.08 -4.01 -9.67
CA LYS A 261 14.52 -4.16 -9.96
C LYS A 261 14.86 -3.74 -11.40
N SER A 262 14.13 -2.75 -11.94
CA SER A 262 14.33 -2.27 -13.31
C SER A 262 15.71 -1.67 -13.53
N ASP A 263 16.45 -1.37 -12.46
CA ASP A 263 17.86 -1.03 -12.52
C ASP A 263 18.71 -2.13 -13.16
N VAL A 264 18.34 -3.41 -13.03
CA VAL A 264 19.00 -4.53 -13.73
C VAL A 264 18.83 -4.43 -15.24
N LEU A 265 17.72 -3.84 -15.70
CA LEU A 265 17.36 -3.68 -17.10
C LEU A 265 17.69 -2.28 -17.65
N ARG A 266 18.30 -1.38 -16.85
CA ARG A 266 18.49 0.06 -17.16
C ARG A 266 19.28 0.40 -18.43
N PHE A 267 19.94 -0.59 -19.04
CA PHE A 267 20.70 -0.44 -20.29
C PHE A 267 20.06 -1.18 -21.47
N GLN A 268 18.90 -1.80 -21.28
CA GLN A 268 18.18 -2.52 -22.31
C GLN A 268 17.08 -1.61 -22.87
N PRO A 269 17.08 -1.29 -24.18
CA PRO A 269 15.91 -0.70 -24.81
C PRO A 269 14.72 -1.67 -24.75
N PRO A 270 13.49 -1.20 -24.52
CA PRO A 270 13.09 0.20 -24.28
C PRO A 270 13.13 0.64 -22.79
N VAL A 271 13.52 -0.25 -21.86
CA VAL A 271 13.50 0.02 -20.41
C VAL A 271 14.41 1.19 -20.01
N GLN A 272 15.52 1.38 -20.70
CA GLN A 272 16.47 2.47 -20.43
C GLN A 272 15.82 3.86 -20.43
N ASP A 273 14.83 4.08 -21.30
CA ASP A 273 14.21 5.39 -21.51
C ASP A 273 13.23 5.68 -20.37
N TRP A 274 12.42 4.69 -20.01
CA TRP A 274 11.51 4.74 -18.86
C TRP A 274 12.26 4.85 -17.54
N TYR A 275 13.33 4.10 -17.35
CA TYR A 275 14.12 4.16 -16.13
C TYR A 275 14.71 5.55 -15.86
N ARG A 276 14.98 6.35 -16.91
CA ARG A 276 15.50 7.72 -16.75
C ARG A 276 14.40 8.78 -16.72
N ARG A 277 13.15 8.40 -16.99
CA ARG A 277 12.05 9.35 -17.10
C ARG A 277 11.61 9.79 -15.71
N GLU A 278 11.66 11.09 -15.48
CA GLU A 278 11.09 11.73 -14.30
C GLU A 278 9.60 12.01 -14.51
N ARG A 279 8.83 12.02 -13.42
CA ARG A 279 7.42 12.41 -13.46
C ARG A 279 7.29 13.89 -13.79
N THR A 280 6.36 14.24 -14.67
CA THR A 280 5.95 15.63 -14.88
C THR A 280 5.36 16.19 -13.58
N ARG A 281 5.88 17.32 -13.12
CA ARG A 281 5.46 17.90 -11.82
C ARG A 281 4.06 18.48 -11.93
N GLY A 282 3.23 18.16 -10.95
CA GLY A 282 1.90 18.73 -10.79
C GLY A 282 0.83 18.25 -11.77
N GLU A 283 1.19 17.28 -12.62
CA GLU A 283 0.32 16.68 -13.62
C GLU A 283 0.44 15.16 -13.57
N VAL A 284 -0.65 14.47 -13.91
CA VAL A 284 -0.66 13.03 -14.19
C VAL A 284 -0.87 12.88 -15.69
N ASP A 285 0.20 12.56 -16.40
CA ASP A 285 0.16 12.33 -17.84
C ASP A 285 -0.35 10.92 -18.14
N LEU A 286 -1.57 10.85 -18.68
CA LEU A 286 -2.24 9.59 -18.98
C LEU A 286 -1.61 8.88 -20.19
N ASP A 287 -1.07 9.64 -21.15
CA ASP A 287 -0.40 9.08 -22.32
C ASP A 287 0.91 8.43 -21.87
N ASP A 288 1.67 9.08 -20.99
CA ASP A 288 2.89 8.50 -20.40
C ASP A 288 2.61 7.20 -19.63
N ILE A 289 1.54 7.14 -18.83
CA ILE A 289 1.16 5.91 -18.09
C ILE A 289 0.81 4.77 -19.07
N LEU A 290 0.04 5.06 -20.12
CA LEU A 290 -0.39 4.06 -21.09
C LEU A 290 0.76 3.61 -22.00
N ASP A 291 1.65 4.52 -22.37
CA ASP A 291 2.82 4.21 -23.19
C ASP A 291 3.84 3.39 -22.38
N GLU A 292 4.06 3.71 -21.09
CA GLU A 292 4.85 2.87 -20.18
C GLU A 292 4.24 1.48 -20.08
N SER A 293 2.91 1.42 -19.90
CA SER A 293 2.18 0.17 -19.76
C SER A 293 2.29 -0.69 -21.03
N THR A 294 2.15 -0.09 -22.21
CA THR A 294 2.30 -0.75 -23.51
C THR A 294 3.70 -1.32 -23.68
N VAL A 295 4.72 -0.56 -23.29
CA VAL A 295 6.12 -0.97 -23.37
C VAL A 295 6.43 -2.13 -22.42
N ALA A 296 6.00 -2.03 -21.15
CA ALA A 296 6.16 -3.09 -20.16
C ALA A 296 5.41 -4.37 -20.55
N TYR A 297 4.18 -4.24 -21.09
CA TYR A 297 3.41 -5.36 -21.63
C TYR A 297 4.17 -6.04 -22.76
N GLY A 298 4.64 -5.28 -23.75
CA GLY A 298 5.40 -5.81 -24.88
C GLY A 298 6.68 -6.52 -24.45
N LEU A 299 7.39 -5.99 -23.45
CA LEU A 299 8.58 -6.62 -22.87
C LEU A 299 8.25 -7.99 -22.26
N LEU A 300 7.26 -8.05 -21.36
CA LEU A 300 6.85 -9.30 -20.71
C LEU A 300 6.33 -10.31 -21.74
N TYR A 301 5.52 -9.87 -22.69
CA TYR A 301 4.96 -10.71 -23.74
C TYR A 301 6.05 -11.30 -24.64
N SER A 302 6.98 -10.47 -25.13
CA SER A 302 8.08 -10.91 -26.02
C SER A 302 9.04 -11.91 -25.37
N ARG A 303 9.09 -11.95 -24.04
CA ARG A 303 9.91 -12.90 -23.26
C ARG A 303 9.12 -14.10 -22.75
N ASN A 304 7.90 -14.30 -23.25
CA ASN A 304 6.99 -15.37 -22.85
C ASN A 304 6.68 -15.38 -21.34
N ALA A 305 6.77 -14.21 -20.70
CA ALA A 305 6.45 -13.99 -19.29
C ALA A 305 4.94 -13.69 -19.12
N THR A 306 4.09 -14.46 -19.81
CA THR A 306 2.65 -14.16 -19.95
C THR A 306 1.83 -14.41 -18.68
N ALA A 307 2.31 -15.25 -17.77
CA ALA A 307 1.69 -15.46 -16.45
C ALA A 307 1.61 -14.15 -15.65
N TRP A 308 2.66 -13.34 -15.70
CA TRP A 308 2.77 -12.03 -15.04
C TRP A 308 1.82 -10.96 -15.60
N LEU A 309 1.25 -11.21 -16.78
CA LEU A 309 0.26 -10.35 -17.43
C LEU A 309 -1.19 -10.71 -17.05
N ALA A 310 -1.41 -11.66 -16.13
CA ALA A 310 -2.75 -12.03 -15.68
C ALA A 310 -3.57 -10.84 -15.14
N PRO A 311 -3.04 -9.94 -14.30
CA PRO A 311 -3.80 -8.78 -13.81
C PRO A 311 -4.33 -7.88 -14.93
N VAL A 312 -3.55 -7.73 -16.00
CA VAL A 312 -3.93 -6.91 -17.17
C VAL A 312 -5.09 -7.53 -17.96
N ARG A 313 -5.23 -8.85 -17.91
CA ARG A 313 -6.31 -9.57 -18.61
C ARG A 313 -7.54 -9.76 -17.75
N GLU A 314 -7.39 -9.74 -16.43
CA GLU A 314 -8.41 -10.19 -15.49
C GLU A 314 -8.97 -9.07 -14.60
N CYS A 315 -8.30 -7.93 -14.44
CA CYS A 315 -8.79 -6.80 -13.65
C CYS A 315 -9.50 -5.76 -14.52
N ARG A 316 -10.47 -5.03 -13.93
CA ARG A 316 -11.25 -4.00 -14.63
C ARG A 316 -10.39 -2.88 -15.21
N ARG A 317 -9.33 -2.50 -14.48
CA ARG A 317 -8.33 -1.52 -14.90
C ARG A 317 -6.97 -1.98 -14.41
N ALA A 318 -5.98 -1.96 -15.29
CA ALA A 318 -4.62 -2.29 -14.94
C ALA A 318 -3.60 -1.37 -15.61
N THR A 319 -2.56 -0.99 -14.89
CA THR A 319 -1.37 -0.32 -15.46
C THR A 319 -0.13 -1.18 -15.27
N LEU A 320 0.91 -0.93 -16.07
CA LEU A 320 2.21 -1.56 -15.89
C LEU A 320 3.30 -0.49 -15.79
N HIS A 321 4.24 -0.68 -14.87
CA HIS A 321 5.27 0.31 -14.53
C HIS A 321 6.65 -0.33 -14.37
N PHE A 322 7.69 0.43 -14.72
CA PHE A 322 9.06 0.12 -14.36
C PHE A 322 9.42 0.85 -13.06
N ALA A 323 9.89 0.11 -12.06
CA ALA A 323 10.37 0.70 -10.82
C ALA A 323 11.61 -0.02 -10.29
N SER A 324 12.36 0.67 -9.44
CA SER A 324 13.39 0.04 -8.63
C SER A 324 13.37 0.65 -7.24
N ALA A 325 13.17 -0.21 -6.24
CA ALA A 325 13.23 0.21 -4.84
C ALA A 325 14.63 0.68 -4.42
N THR A 326 15.69 0.14 -5.04
CA THR A 326 17.06 0.31 -4.57
C THR A 326 17.95 1.08 -5.53
N GLY A 327 17.75 0.92 -6.84
CA GLY A 327 18.63 1.47 -7.88
C GLY A 327 20.04 0.85 -7.90
N THR A 328 20.26 -0.22 -7.14
CA THR A 328 21.57 -0.88 -7.00
C THR A 328 21.42 -2.32 -6.53
N GLU A 329 22.45 -3.11 -6.85
CA GLU A 329 22.65 -4.48 -6.36
C GLU A 329 23.22 -4.51 -4.93
N GLU A 330 23.04 -5.66 -4.27
CA GLU A 330 23.65 -5.96 -2.98
C GLU A 330 25.18 -6.02 -3.08
N ALA A 331 25.87 -5.61 -2.01
CA ALA A 331 27.32 -5.59 -1.96
C ALA A 331 27.87 -7.01 -1.73
N LEU A 332 28.68 -7.51 -2.68
CA LEU A 332 29.35 -8.81 -2.56
C LEU A 332 30.40 -8.84 -1.44
N ASP A 333 31.03 -7.69 -1.18
CA ASP A 333 32.08 -7.49 -0.18
C ASP A 333 31.53 -7.13 1.21
N ARG A 334 30.24 -6.81 1.33
CA ARG A 334 29.59 -6.44 2.58
C ARG A 334 28.14 -6.97 2.64
N PRO A 335 27.95 -8.25 3.00
CA PRO A 335 26.63 -8.85 3.14
C PRO A 335 25.70 -8.03 4.04
N GLY A 336 24.42 -7.94 3.68
CA GLY A 336 23.43 -7.15 4.39
C GLY A 336 23.40 -5.65 4.04
N TYR A 337 24.21 -5.21 3.06
CA TYR A 337 24.22 -3.84 2.57
C TYR A 337 24.20 -3.78 1.05
N TYR A 338 23.71 -2.66 0.51
CA TYR A 338 23.78 -2.36 -0.92
C TYR A 338 25.14 -1.80 -1.32
N ARG A 339 25.57 -2.11 -2.55
CA ARG A 339 26.86 -1.69 -3.10
C ARG A 339 27.01 -0.17 -3.20
N ARG A 340 25.90 0.53 -3.44
CA ARG A 340 25.82 1.98 -3.53
C ARG A 340 24.72 2.49 -2.60
N ARG A 341 24.69 3.81 -2.43
CA ARG A 341 23.55 4.46 -1.77
C ARG A 341 22.27 4.09 -2.52
N VAL A 342 21.30 3.60 -1.76
CA VAL A 342 19.95 3.30 -2.24
C VAL A 342 19.31 4.57 -2.81
N GLN A 343 18.84 4.48 -4.05
CA GLN A 343 18.14 5.54 -4.77
C GLN A 343 16.88 4.94 -5.41
N PRO A 344 15.73 5.00 -4.71
CA PRO A 344 14.50 4.51 -5.28
C PRO A 344 14.13 5.33 -6.50
N ASN A 345 13.65 4.64 -7.53
CA ASN A 345 13.34 5.22 -8.81
C ASN A 345 11.95 4.78 -9.27
N ARG A 346 11.12 5.77 -9.65
CA ARG A 346 9.72 5.59 -10.11
C ARG A 346 8.83 4.75 -9.17
N VAL A 347 9.18 4.63 -7.89
CA VAL A 347 8.42 3.79 -6.94
C VAL A 347 7.03 4.34 -6.64
N LEU A 348 6.80 5.65 -6.82
CA LEU A 348 5.48 6.25 -6.64
C LEU A 348 4.56 6.15 -7.87
N GLU A 349 5.08 5.92 -9.08
CA GLU A 349 4.27 5.85 -10.30
C GLU A 349 3.13 4.82 -10.24
N PRO A 350 3.35 3.56 -9.82
CA PRO A 350 2.25 2.61 -9.64
C PRO A 350 1.24 3.05 -8.57
N LEU A 351 1.68 3.75 -7.53
CA LEU A 351 0.78 4.28 -6.50
C LEU A 351 -0.06 5.44 -7.07
N VAL A 352 0.54 6.35 -7.82
CA VAL A 352 -0.14 7.45 -8.51
C VAL A 352 -1.22 6.89 -9.46
N ALA A 353 -0.90 5.87 -10.26
CA ALA A 353 -1.86 5.23 -11.15
C ALA A 353 -3.06 4.66 -10.39
N VAL A 354 -2.81 3.91 -9.31
CA VAL A 354 -3.89 3.34 -8.47
C VAL A 354 -4.73 4.41 -7.79
N LEU A 355 -4.12 5.46 -7.23
CA LEU A 355 -4.85 6.58 -6.61
C LEU A 355 -5.68 7.36 -7.64
N ALA A 356 -5.19 7.46 -8.88
CA ALA A 356 -5.90 8.09 -10.00
C ALA A 356 -7.09 7.23 -10.44
N MET A 357 -6.92 5.90 -10.56
CA MET A 357 -8.01 4.95 -10.83
C MET A 357 -9.09 5.00 -9.75
N ALA A 358 -8.70 5.10 -8.48
CA ALA A 358 -9.61 5.21 -7.34
C ALA A 358 -10.32 6.57 -7.23
N GLY A 359 -9.95 7.56 -8.06
CA GLY A 359 -10.50 8.92 -8.00
C GLY A 359 -10.06 9.72 -6.76
N ILE A 360 -8.96 9.33 -6.13
CA ILE A 360 -8.35 10.07 -5.01
C ILE A 360 -7.57 11.28 -5.55
N ILE A 361 -6.88 11.10 -6.67
CA ILE A 361 -6.31 12.21 -7.44
C ILE A 361 -7.43 12.87 -8.26
N ASP A 362 -7.46 14.20 -8.24
CA ASP A 362 -8.46 14.98 -8.95
C ASP A 362 -8.21 14.97 -10.47
N ARG A 363 -9.26 14.82 -11.28
CA ARG A 363 -9.11 14.78 -12.75
C ARG A 363 -8.59 16.08 -13.35
N SER A 364 -8.66 17.21 -12.64
CA SER A 364 -8.13 18.49 -13.15
C SER A 364 -6.60 18.53 -13.28
N VAL A 365 -5.87 17.58 -12.68
CA VAL A 365 -4.43 17.43 -12.88
C VAL A 365 -4.09 16.41 -13.97
N PHE A 366 -5.07 15.82 -14.64
CA PHE A 366 -4.82 14.85 -15.71
C PHE A 366 -4.54 15.58 -17.02
N VAL A 367 -3.50 15.16 -17.73
CA VAL A 367 -3.12 15.65 -19.06
C VAL A 367 -2.96 14.46 -20.02
N GLY A 368 -2.93 14.76 -21.33
CA GLY A 368 -2.84 13.77 -22.41
C GLY A 368 -4.04 13.81 -23.37
N ASP A 369 -3.82 13.34 -24.59
CA ASP A 369 -4.82 13.29 -25.66
C ASP A 369 -5.84 12.17 -25.44
N ARG A 370 -5.47 11.11 -24.71
CA ARG A 370 -6.36 10.01 -24.34
C ARG A 370 -7.23 10.42 -23.15
N THR A 371 -8.33 11.11 -23.43
CA THR A 371 -9.30 11.51 -22.41
C THR A 371 -10.18 10.33 -21.98
N GLY A 372 -10.09 9.88 -20.73
CA GLY A 372 -11.19 9.10 -20.16
C GLY A 372 -10.88 8.38 -18.86
N GLU A 373 -9.90 7.47 -18.89
CA GLU A 373 -9.68 6.51 -17.80
C GLU A 373 -8.19 6.19 -17.64
N VAL A 374 -7.77 5.99 -16.40
CA VAL A 374 -6.41 5.52 -16.06
C VAL A 374 -6.46 4.00 -16.10
N GLY A 375 -5.55 3.37 -16.85
CA GLY A 375 -5.50 1.92 -17.01
C GLY A 375 -5.80 1.46 -18.44
N ILE A 376 -5.27 0.28 -18.76
CA ILE A 376 -5.57 -0.50 -19.98
C ILE A 376 -6.87 -1.29 -19.77
#